data_AF-F5Y7X3-F1
#
_entry.id   AF-F5Y7X3-F1
#
_cell.length_a   1.000
_cell.length_b   1.000
_cell.length_c   1.000
_cell.angle_alpha   90.00
_cell.angle_beta   90.00
_cell.angle_gamma   90.00
#
_symmetry.space_group_name_H-M   'P 1'
#
loop_
_entity.id
_entity.type
_entity.pdbx_description
1 polymer ?
#
loop_
_entity_poly.entity_id
_entity_poly.type
_entity_poly.pdbx_seq_one_letter_code
_entity_poly.pdbx_strand_id
1 'polypeptide(L)' 'MSLMGNLQTTQVMLKGSPADVERAAKKAIDDAGADGGFLLSTGDQCGRDTPEANIFKLVETAKIYGKY' A
#
# COMPACT_ATOMS: atom_id res chain seq x y z
N MET A 1 -2.73 8.51 -18.59
CA MET A 1 -1.46 7.93 -18.10
C MET A 1 -1.74 7.37 -16.72
N SER A 2 -1.16 6.22 -16.36
CA SER A 2 -1.44 5.55 -15.08
C SER A 2 -0.14 5.25 -14.34
N LEU A 3 -0.19 5.27 -13.02
CA LEU A 3 0.92 4.97 -12.11
C LEU A 3 0.55 3.78 -11.24
N MET A 4 1.54 2.99 -10.84
CA MET A 4 1.36 1.87 -9.92
C MET A 4 2.49 1.84 -8.90
N GLY A 5 2.17 1.53 -7.64
CA GLY A 5 3.16 1.44 -6.55
C GLY A 5 2.65 2.10 -5.27
N ASN A 6 3.52 2.48 -4.33
CA ASN A 6 4.98 2.28 -4.29
C ASN A 6 5.44 1.79 -2.89
N LEU A 7 4.58 1.02 -2.19
CA LEU A 7 4.86 0.67 -0.79
C LEU A 7 6.20 -0.05 -0.63
N GLN A 8 6.99 0.43 0.32
CA GLN A 8 8.32 -0.10 0.61
C GLN A 8 8.19 -1.52 1.18
N THR A 9 8.74 -2.51 0.49
CA THR A 9 8.52 -3.94 0.79
C THR A 9 9.23 -4.45 2.04
N THR A 10 10.34 -3.83 2.45
CA THR A 10 11.15 -4.24 3.61
C THR A 10 10.76 -3.54 4.92
N GLN A 11 10.78 -2.21 4.95
CA GLN A 11 10.55 -1.40 6.15
C GLN A 11 9.07 -1.24 6.47
N VAL A 12 8.19 -1.19 5.47
CA VAL A 12 6.74 -1.07 5.69
C VAL A 12 6.09 -2.45 5.66
N MET A 13 6.25 -3.21 4.57
CA MET A 13 5.52 -4.47 4.43
C MET A 13 6.11 -5.61 5.29
N LEU A 14 7.42 -5.83 5.27
CA LEU A 14 8.03 -6.95 6.02
C LEU A 14 8.24 -6.64 7.51
N LYS A 15 8.83 -5.48 7.84
CA LYS A 15 9.25 -5.13 9.22
C LYS A 15 8.26 -4.22 9.96
N GLY A 16 7.31 -3.60 9.26
CA GLY A 16 6.35 -2.68 9.84
C GLY A 16 5.17 -3.39 10.49
N SER A 17 4.35 -2.61 11.19
CA SER A 17 3.06 -3.04 11.71
C SER A 17 1.94 -2.81 10.68
N PRO A 18 0.74 -3.41 10.88
CA PRO A 18 -0.42 -3.08 10.06
C PRO A 18 -0.75 -1.56 10.06
N ALA A 19 -0.55 -0.88 11.18
CA ALA A 19 -0.75 0.57 11.25
C ALA A 19 0.25 1.36 10.38
N ASP A 20 1.47 0.84 10.20
CA ASP A 20 2.46 1.43 9.29
C ASP A 20 2.07 1.21 7.83
N VAL A 21 1.54 0.03 7.49
CA VAL A 21 1.00 -0.27 6.15
C VAL A 21 -0.16 0.65 5.82
N GLU A 22 -1.13 0.78 6.73
CA GLU A 22 -2.30 1.65 6.53
C GLU A 22 -1.87 3.10 6.31
N ARG A 23 -0.96 3.61 7.14
CA ARG A 23 -0.45 4.98 7.03
C ARG A 23 0.28 5.21 5.70
N ALA A 24 1.13 4.27 5.29
CA ALA A 24 1.86 4.36 4.03
C ALA A 24 0.93 4.26 2.80
N ALA A 25 -0.07 3.37 2.86
CA ALA A 25 -1.08 3.21 1.82
C ALA A 25 -1.94 4.46 1.64
N LYS A 26 -2.46 5.03 2.74
CA LYS A 26 -3.21 6.29 2.69
C LYS A 26 -2.37 7.41 2.10
N LYS A 27 -1.12 7.56 2.56
CA LYS A 27 -0.21 8.56 2.01
C LYS A 27 0.00 8.39 0.49
N ALA A 28 0.23 7.17 0.02
CA ALA A 28 0.42 6.92 -1.41
C ALA A 28 -0.83 7.27 -2.23
N ILE A 29 -2.02 6.97 -1.70
CA ILE A 29 -3.30 7.38 -2.30
C ILE A 29 -3.43 8.91 -2.30
N ASP A 30 -3.13 9.59 -1.19
CA ASP A 30 -3.26 11.05 -1.09
C ASP A 30 -2.29 11.77 -2.04
N ASP A 31 -1.07 11.24 -2.21
CA ASP A 31 -0.03 11.85 -3.04
C ASP A 31 -0.30 11.65 -4.56
N ALA A 32 -0.90 10.52 -4.96
CA ALA A 32 -0.94 10.10 -6.36
C ALA A 32 -2.34 9.77 -6.90
N GLY A 33 -3.35 9.65 -6.02
CA GLY A 33 -4.70 9.22 -6.38
C GLY A 33 -5.59 10.30 -6.98
N ALA A 34 -5.22 11.58 -6.87
CA ALA A 34 -5.97 12.70 -7.45
C ALA A 34 -6.20 12.48 -8.95
N ASP A 35 -7.42 12.77 -9.41
CA ASP A 35 -7.88 12.59 -10.80
C ASP A 35 -7.83 11.14 -11.33
N GLY A 36 -7.60 10.15 -10.46
CA GLY A 36 -7.59 8.73 -10.83
C GLY A 36 -6.30 8.28 -11.51
N GLY A 37 -6.31 7.05 -12.06
CA GLY A 37 -5.14 6.48 -12.77
C GLY A 37 -4.02 5.95 -11.87
N PHE A 38 -4.16 6.02 -10.55
CA PHE A 38 -3.24 5.40 -9.59
C PHE A 38 -3.73 4.02 -9.14
N LEU A 39 -2.85 3.03 -9.23
CA LEU A 39 -3.07 1.67 -8.73
C LEU A 39 -2.16 1.44 -7.52
N LEU A 40 -2.75 1.43 -6.33
CA LEU A 40 -2.01 1.13 -5.10
C LEU A 40 -1.39 -0.27 -5.20
N SER A 41 -0.08 -0.34 -5.05
CA SER A 41 0.69 -1.59 -5.05
C SER A 41 1.96 -1.43 -4.21
N THR A 42 2.70 -2.51 -4.02
CA THR A 42 4.06 -2.45 -3.50
C THR A 42 5.05 -1.99 -4.57
N GLY A 43 6.18 -1.44 -4.16
CA GLY A 43 7.25 -1.01 -5.08
C GLY A 43 8.09 -2.16 -5.67
N ASP A 44 7.93 -3.36 -5.11
CA ASP A 44 8.58 -4.62 -5.52
C ASP A 44 7.72 -5.79 -4.99
N GLN A 45 8.09 -7.05 -5.25
CA GLN A 45 7.47 -8.21 -4.63
C GLN A 45 7.63 -8.22 -3.10
N CYS A 46 6.56 -8.61 -2.39
CA CYS A 46 6.65 -8.91 -0.96
C CYS A 46 7.59 -10.11 -0.74
N GLY A 47 8.48 -9.99 0.25
CA GLY A 47 9.33 -11.11 0.66
C GLY A 47 8.50 -12.25 1.25
N ARG A 48 9.03 -13.48 1.21
CA ARG A 48 8.36 -14.69 1.72
C ARG A 48 7.79 -14.52 3.13
N ASP A 49 8.54 -13.85 4.00
CA ASP A 49 8.19 -13.71 5.41
C ASP A 49 7.37 -12.44 5.70
N THR A 50 6.85 -11.77 4.66
CA THR A 50 5.95 -10.61 4.83
C THR A 50 4.71 -11.06 5.61
N PRO A 51 4.42 -10.48 6.78
CA PRO A 51 3.29 -10.92 7.59
C PRO A 51 1.97 -10.81 6.81
N GLU A 52 1.14 -11.84 6.86
CA GLU A 52 -0.17 -11.83 6.20
C GLU A 52 -1.04 -10.67 6.67
N ALA A 53 -0.96 -10.31 7.96
CA ALA A 53 -1.67 -9.16 8.51
C ALA A 53 -1.33 -7.85 7.77
N ASN A 54 -0.08 -7.68 7.33
CA ASN A 54 0.36 -6.51 6.57
C ASN A 54 -0.17 -6.57 5.13
N ILE A 55 -0.17 -7.75 4.50
CA ILE A 55 -0.76 -7.95 3.16
C ILE A 55 -2.27 -7.64 3.19
N PHE A 56 -3.00 -8.21 4.13
CA PHE A 56 -4.43 -8.00 4.26
C PHE A 56 -4.77 -6.56 4.63
N LYS A 57 -3.97 -5.91 5.47
CA LYS A 57 -4.17 -4.49 5.80
C LYS A 57 -4.01 -3.57 4.60
N LEU A 58 -3.09 -3.87 3.67
CA LEU A 58 -2.97 -3.12 2.41
C LEU A 58 -4.25 -3.23 1.58
N VAL A 59 -4.76 -4.46 1.41
CA VAL A 59 -6.00 -4.72 0.65
C VAL A 59 -7.21 -4.06 1.31
N GLU A 60 -7.32 -4.15 2.63
CA GLU A 60 -8.39 -3.51 3.41
C GLU A 60 -8.34 -1.99 3.25
N THR A 61 -7.16 -1.38 3.39
CA THR A 61 -6.97 0.07 3.23
C THR A 61 -7.36 0.53 1.82
N ALA A 62 -6.97 -0.22 0.78
CA ALA A 62 -7.39 0.06 -0.59
C ALA A 62 -8.92 0.06 -0.75
N LYS A 63 -9.62 -0.91 -0.15
CA LYS A 63 -11.09 -1.04 -0.23
C LYS A 63 -11.85 0.02 0.55
N ILE A 64 -11.31 0.49 1.68
CA ILE A 64 -11.98 1.45 2.57
C ILE A 64 -11.65 2.88 2.18
N TYR A 65 -10.37 3.18 1.91
CA TYR A 65 -9.87 4.53 1.69
C TYR A 65 -9.64 4.86 0.22
N GLY A 66 -9.27 3.88 -0.61
CA GLY A 66 -9.05 4.05 -2.05
C GLY A 66 -10.34 4.20 -2.88
N LYS A 67 -11.45 4.58 -2.25
CA LYS A 67 -12.70 4.94 -2.90
C LYS A 67 -12.80 6.45 -2.93
N TYR A 68 -12.52 7.02 -4.08
CA TYR A 68 -12.60 8.45 -4.37
C TYR A 68 -13.23 8.66 -5.75
#